data_AF-A0A1M5BTP6-F1
#
_entry.id   AF-A0A1M5BTP6-F1
#
_cell.length_a   1.000
_cell.length_b   1.000
_cell.length_c   1.000
_cell.angle_alpha   90.00
_cell.angle_beta   90.00
_cell.angle_gamma   90.00
#
_symmetry.space_group_name_H-M   'P 1'
#
loop_
_entity.id
_entity.type
_entity.pdbx_description
1 polymer ?
#
loop_
_entity_poly.entity_id
_entity_poly.type
_entity_poly.pdbx_seq_one_letter_code
_entity_poly.pdbx_strand_id
1 'polypeptide(L)'
;MILLQACTSSMVSSPSDHVALGQSAEIQIPRIMFRGQIVIGPQTSSFTPCNSNQQFLLTLSAQQYQTLSQQVASPYQSIYGEIIGFLTAPSQTGYNADFRARLMTHQINYVSQDGVKGCSQPVQSTEAQGQKPHWRVRMTSPDTLDVKFGKSSPQQWPVKLMNHTEEHRVYKTPQGTLTLSPSSCQLSHQSLYGWMATFNTQKGRYRGCARLGNQDPSTPWIATYYASSTRQDNFSVTLTLKAAHTAQTLYRYQNDPVPIVETGFWQVLNADQIQVVMTQHQQQYLLSQRIFTREGDRLHAPKEQVGQQIYNINEGGLTLYRSKP
;
A
#
# COMPACT_ATOMS: atom_id res chain seq x y z
N MET A 1 -0.04 -3.86 59.18
CA MET A 1 -0.91 -4.61 58.26
C MET A 1 -1.06 -3.76 57.01
N ILE A 2 -0.24 -4.01 55.98
CA ILE A 2 -0.13 -3.20 54.77
C ILE A 2 -0.84 -3.97 53.66
N LEU A 3 -1.94 -3.43 53.15
CA LEU A 3 -2.67 -3.98 52.00
C LEU A 3 -1.93 -3.59 50.72
N LEU A 4 -1.23 -4.54 50.11
CA LEU A 4 -0.72 -4.46 48.74
C LEU A 4 -1.90 -4.56 47.78
N GLN A 5 -2.25 -3.46 47.10
CA GLN A 5 -3.15 -3.51 45.95
C GLN A 5 -2.36 -3.97 44.72
N ALA A 6 -2.72 -5.15 44.21
CA ALA A 6 -2.23 -5.68 42.95
C ALA A 6 -2.93 -4.94 41.79
N CYS A 7 -2.15 -4.28 40.94
CA CYS A 7 -2.59 -3.86 39.62
C CYS A 7 -2.75 -5.12 38.75
N THR A 8 -3.98 -5.56 38.54
CA THR A 8 -4.31 -6.50 37.47
C THR A 8 -4.05 -5.80 36.15
N SER A 9 -2.84 -6.03 35.61
CA SER A 9 -2.55 -5.73 34.22
C SER A 9 -3.46 -6.60 33.38
N SER A 10 -4.47 -5.99 32.75
CA SER A 10 -5.26 -6.69 31.74
C SER A 10 -4.28 -7.19 30.68
N MET A 11 -4.14 -8.51 30.60
CA MET A 11 -3.43 -9.17 29.52
C MET A 11 -4.04 -8.65 28.22
N VAL A 12 -3.25 -7.90 27.45
CA VAL A 12 -3.56 -7.68 26.05
C VAL A 12 -3.45 -9.05 25.41
N SER A 13 -4.59 -9.72 25.24
CA SER A 13 -4.68 -10.87 24.36
C SER A 13 -4.23 -10.40 22.98
N SER A 14 -3.05 -10.86 22.54
CA SER A 14 -2.65 -10.76 21.13
C SER A 14 -3.78 -11.33 20.28
N PRO A 15 -4.28 -10.62 19.27
CA PRO A 15 -5.41 -11.12 18.50
C PRO A 15 -4.97 -12.34 17.68
N SER A 16 -5.87 -13.33 17.64
CA SER A 16 -5.78 -14.56 16.84
C SER A 16 -5.99 -14.31 15.34
N ASP A 17 -5.40 -13.27 14.75
CA ASP A 17 -5.66 -12.81 13.38
C ASP A 17 -4.48 -13.07 12.41
N HIS A 18 -3.62 -14.05 12.74
CA HIS A 18 -2.61 -14.49 11.79
C HIS A 18 -3.26 -15.24 10.62
N VAL A 19 -3.05 -14.71 9.42
CA VAL A 19 -3.41 -15.35 8.16
C VAL A 19 -2.50 -16.55 7.92
N ALA A 20 -3.08 -17.69 7.57
CA ALA A 20 -2.34 -18.89 7.19
C ALA A 20 -2.87 -19.52 5.90
N LEU A 21 -1.96 -20.13 5.13
CA LEU A 21 -2.32 -20.88 3.93
C LEU A 21 -3.13 -22.14 4.30
N GLY A 22 -4.22 -22.37 3.55
CA GLY A 22 -5.06 -23.56 3.68
C GLY A 22 -6.15 -23.48 4.75
N GLN A 23 -6.37 -22.30 5.32
CA GLN A 23 -7.59 -22.02 6.08
C GLN A 23 -8.76 -21.80 5.11
N SER A 24 -9.96 -22.24 5.49
CA SER A 24 -11.16 -22.23 4.63
C SER A 24 -11.66 -20.83 4.25
N ALA A 25 -11.17 -19.79 4.92
CA ALA A 25 -11.49 -18.40 4.61
C ALA A 25 -10.53 -17.86 3.54
N GLU A 26 -11.07 -17.17 2.54
CA GLU A 26 -10.28 -16.45 1.56
C GLU A 26 -9.41 -15.38 2.25
N ILE A 27 -8.14 -15.29 1.86
CA ILE A 27 -7.20 -14.33 2.43
C ILE A 27 -7.67 -12.91 2.09
N GLN A 28 -8.12 -12.19 3.11
CA GLN A 28 -8.50 -10.79 2.97
C GLN A 28 -7.23 -9.94 2.85
N ILE A 29 -7.07 -9.27 1.72
CA ILE A 29 -5.91 -8.42 1.46
C ILE A 29 -6.26 -6.97 1.79
N PRO A 30 -5.54 -6.32 2.72
CA PRO A 30 -5.75 -4.91 3.02
C PRO A 30 -5.54 -4.02 1.81
N ARG A 31 -6.29 -2.92 1.78
CA ARG A 31 -6.13 -1.87 0.79
C ARG A 31 -5.05 -0.90 1.25
N ILE A 32 -4.02 -0.70 0.45
CA ILE A 32 -2.91 0.23 0.74
C ILE A 32 -2.80 1.29 -0.34
N MET A 33 -2.06 2.36 -0.02
CA MET A 33 -1.80 3.47 -0.94
C MET A 33 -0.60 3.16 -1.83
N PHE A 34 -0.82 3.17 -3.14
CA PHE A 34 0.21 3.12 -4.17
C PHE A 34 0.38 4.51 -4.79
N ARG A 35 1.63 4.92 -5.02
CA ARG A 35 1.98 6.16 -5.74
C ARG A 35 2.75 5.81 -7.00
N GLY A 36 2.37 6.39 -8.13
CA GLY A 36 2.98 6.04 -9.39
C GLY A 36 2.49 6.84 -10.59
N GLN A 37 3.00 6.42 -11.74
CA GLN A 37 2.59 6.91 -13.04
C GLN A 37 1.49 6.01 -13.59
N ILE A 38 0.40 6.61 -14.05
CA ILE A 38 -0.72 5.94 -14.70
C ILE A 38 -0.67 6.25 -16.19
N VAL A 39 -0.82 5.22 -17.01
CA VAL A 39 -1.05 5.36 -18.44
C VAL A 39 -2.38 4.67 -18.76
N ILE A 40 -3.34 5.43 -19.29
CA ILE A 40 -4.65 4.92 -19.71
C ILE A 40 -4.60 4.61 -21.20
N GLY A 41 -4.82 3.35 -21.56
CA GLY A 41 -4.95 2.90 -22.95
C GLY A 41 -6.38 2.43 -23.27
N PRO A 42 -6.67 2.16 -24.55
CA PRO A 42 -8.00 1.72 -25.00
C PRO A 42 -8.34 0.28 -24.58
N GLN A 43 -7.32 -0.59 -24.42
CA GLN A 43 -7.50 -1.99 -24.02
C GLN A 43 -6.96 -2.26 -22.62
N THR A 44 -5.83 -1.64 -22.27
CA THR A 44 -5.15 -1.83 -20.98
C THR A 44 -4.75 -0.50 -20.40
N SER A 45 -4.75 -0.43 -19.07
CA SER A 45 -4.15 0.67 -18.32
C SER A 45 -2.99 0.12 -17.51
N SER A 46 -1.92 0.88 -17.37
CA SER A 46 -0.75 0.48 -16.58
C SER A 46 -0.51 1.44 -15.42
N PHE A 47 0.12 0.90 -14.38
CA PHE A 47 0.60 1.63 -13.23
C PHE A 47 2.07 1.31 -13.01
N THR A 48 2.92 2.33 -13.01
CA THR A 48 4.35 2.19 -12.70
C THR A 48 4.59 2.86 -11.34
N PRO A 49 4.89 2.11 -10.27
CA PRO A 49 5.20 2.72 -8.98
C PRO A 49 6.34 3.74 -9.10
N CYS A 50 6.27 4.82 -8.33
CA CYS A 50 7.36 5.80 -8.33
C CYS A 50 8.70 5.13 -7.97
N ASN A 51 9.79 5.57 -8.61
CA ASN A 51 11.14 4.99 -8.47
C ASN A 51 11.26 3.52 -8.90
N SER A 52 10.36 3.05 -9.77
CA SER A 52 10.38 1.72 -10.36
C SER A 52 10.37 1.80 -11.87
N ASN A 53 10.94 0.79 -12.52
CA ASN A 53 10.74 0.50 -13.95
C ASN A 53 9.78 -0.68 -14.18
N GLN A 54 9.20 -1.23 -13.10
CA GLN A 54 8.27 -2.36 -13.16
C GLN A 54 6.84 -1.85 -13.29
N GLN A 55 6.08 -2.43 -14.21
CA GLN A 55 4.70 -2.06 -14.47
C GLN A 55 3.73 -3.10 -13.91
N PHE A 56 2.61 -2.60 -13.39
CA PHE A 56 1.44 -3.39 -13.01
C PHE A 56 0.30 -3.11 -13.97
N LEU A 57 -0.52 -4.13 -14.23
CA LEU A 57 -1.78 -3.93 -14.93
C LEU A 57 -2.72 -3.20 -13.97
N LEU A 58 -3.16 -2.00 -14.33
CA LEU A 58 -4.11 -1.24 -13.55
C LEU A 58 -5.53 -1.70 -13.90
N THR A 59 -6.20 -2.36 -12.94
CA THR A 59 -7.60 -2.75 -13.09
C THR A 59 -8.48 -1.65 -12.53
N LEU A 60 -9.35 -1.10 -13.38
CA LEU A 60 -10.25 0.02 -13.08
C LEU A 60 -11.71 -0.41 -13.29
N SER A 61 -12.63 0.13 -12.47
CA SER A 61 -14.05 0.09 -12.82
C SER A 61 -14.34 1.02 -14.01
N ALA A 62 -15.48 0.83 -14.67
CA ALA A 62 -15.88 1.70 -15.79
C ALA A 62 -15.92 3.19 -15.40
N GLN A 63 -16.41 3.50 -14.19
CA GLN A 63 -16.45 4.87 -13.67
C GLN A 63 -15.05 5.43 -13.41
N GLN A 64 -14.15 4.63 -12.82
CA GLN A 64 -12.76 5.04 -12.58
C GLN A 64 -12.03 5.28 -13.91
N TYR A 65 -12.22 4.40 -14.90
CA TYR A 65 -11.67 4.55 -16.24
C TYR A 65 -12.14 5.86 -16.89
N GLN A 66 -13.44 6.13 -16.88
CA GLN A 66 -14.00 7.37 -17.45
C GLN A 66 -13.43 8.60 -16.73
N THR A 67 -13.35 8.56 -15.40
CA THR A 67 -12.84 9.66 -14.57
C THR A 67 -11.37 9.96 -14.88
N LEU A 68 -10.52 8.93 -14.97
CA LEU A 68 -9.10 9.08 -15.30
C LEU A 68 -8.87 9.47 -16.76
N SER A 69 -9.70 8.98 -17.68
CA SER A 69 -9.62 9.35 -19.10
C SER A 69 -9.88 10.85 -19.34
N GLN A 70 -10.63 11.51 -18.45
CA GLN A 70 -10.81 12.97 -18.48
C GLN A 70 -9.60 13.75 -17.95
N GLN A 71 -8.64 13.08 -17.30
CA GLN A 71 -7.42 13.71 -16.77
C GLN A 71 -6.25 13.69 -17.77
N VAL A 72 -6.35 12.92 -18.85
CA VAL A 72 -5.33 12.85 -19.91
C VAL A 72 -5.72 13.76 -21.06
N ALA A 73 -4.76 14.52 -21.58
CA ALA A 73 -4.94 15.41 -22.73
C ALA A 73 -4.64 14.71 -24.06
N SER A 74 -3.87 13.61 -24.03
CA SER A 74 -3.50 12.83 -25.21
C SER A 74 -3.44 11.32 -24.90
N PRO A 75 -3.66 10.44 -25.89
CA PRO A 75 -3.52 9.01 -25.71
C PRO A 75 -2.14 8.64 -25.15
N TYR A 76 -2.12 7.70 -24.21
CA TYR A 76 -0.90 7.21 -23.54
C TYR A 76 -0.09 8.27 -22.77
N GLN A 77 -0.66 9.44 -22.50
CA GLN A 77 -0.05 10.41 -21.60
C GLN A 77 0.11 9.80 -20.19
N SER A 78 1.32 9.89 -19.65
CA SER A 78 1.62 9.52 -18.27
C SER A 78 1.18 10.62 -17.31
N ILE A 79 0.27 10.29 -16.40
CA ILE A 79 -0.20 11.16 -15.32
C ILE A 79 0.25 10.60 -13.98
N TYR A 80 0.39 11.45 -12.96
CA TYR A 80 0.66 10.99 -11.61
C TYR A 80 -0.64 10.56 -10.95
N GLY A 81 -0.62 9.42 -10.27
CA GLY A 81 -1.77 8.89 -9.56
C GLY A 81 -1.40 8.28 -8.21
N GLU A 82 -2.31 8.48 -7.27
CA GLU A 82 -2.33 7.85 -5.95
C GLU A 82 -3.55 6.94 -5.89
N ILE A 83 -3.32 5.64 -5.78
CA ILE A 83 -4.34 4.59 -5.88
C ILE A 83 -4.40 3.81 -4.57
N ILE A 84 -5.59 3.74 -3.98
CA ILE A 84 -5.87 2.83 -2.88
C ILE A 84 -6.36 1.52 -3.49
N GLY A 85 -5.68 0.41 -3.19
CA GLY A 85 -5.97 -0.87 -3.81
C GLY A 85 -5.14 -2.01 -3.22
N PHE A 86 -5.06 -3.11 -3.94
CA PHE A 86 -4.25 -4.27 -3.57
C PHE A 86 -3.73 -4.98 -4.83
N LEU A 87 -2.69 -5.80 -4.66
CA LEU A 87 -2.07 -6.54 -5.75
C LEU A 87 -2.64 -7.96 -5.84
N THR A 88 -2.77 -8.45 -7.07
CA THR A 88 -3.13 -9.84 -7.38
C THR A 88 -2.25 -10.37 -8.51
N ALA A 89 -2.19 -11.70 -8.65
CA ALA A 89 -1.45 -12.32 -9.74
C ALA A 89 -2.00 -11.90 -11.12
N PRO A 90 -1.12 -11.70 -12.13
CA PRO A 90 -1.55 -11.54 -13.52
C PRO A 90 -2.20 -12.84 -14.04
N SER A 91 -2.84 -12.76 -15.20
CA SER A 91 -3.31 -13.99 -15.86
C SER A 91 -2.12 -14.80 -16.39
N GLN A 92 -2.33 -16.11 -16.56
CA GLN A 92 -1.33 -17.01 -17.13
C GLN A 92 -1.14 -16.81 -18.64
N THR A 93 -2.16 -16.28 -19.32
CA THR A 93 -2.20 -16.10 -20.78
C THR A 93 -2.84 -14.75 -21.14
N GLY A 94 -2.63 -14.31 -22.38
CA GLY A 94 -3.23 -13.11 -22.95
C GLY A 94 -2.37 -11.85 -22.85
N TYR A 95 -2.96 -10.72 -23.24
CA TYR A 95 -2.30 -9.40 -23.35
C TYR A 95 -1.72 -8.85 -22.03
N ASN A 96 -2.03 -9.50 -20.92
CA ASN A 96 -1.70 -9.09 -19.56
C ASN A 96 -0.75 -10.05 -18.82
N ALA A 97 -0.25 -11.09 -19.49
CA ALA A 97 0.68 -12.05 -18.90
C ALA A 97 2.07 -11.44 -18.59
N ASP A 98 2.44 -10.36 -19.27
CA ASP A 98 3.75 -9.71 -19.13
C ASP A 98 3.87 -8.80 -17.89
N PHE A 99 2.75 -8.47 -17.24
CA PHE A 99 2.77 -7.61 -16.06
C PHE A 99 3.24 -8.37 -14.82
N ARG A 100 4.00 -7.70 -13.95
CA ARG A 100 4.47 -8.30 -12.69
C ARG A 100 3.33 -8.68 -11.74
N ALA A 101 2.30 -7.85 -11.72
CA ALA A 101 1.11 -7.97 -10.88
C ALA A 101 -0.04 -7.17 -11.51
N ARG A 102 -1.25 -7.41 -11.01
CA ARG A 102 -2.42 -6.55 -11.26
C ARG A 102 -2.69 -5.70 -10.03
N LEU A 103 -2.76 -4.39 -10.21
CA LEU A 103 -3.25 -3.47 -9.19
C LEU A 103 -4.76 -3.35 -9.30
N MET A 104 -5.46 -3.92 -8.33
CA MET A 104 -6.91 -3.84 -8.21
C MET A 104 -7.28 -2.50 -7.56
N THR A 105 -7.81 -1.58 -8.36
CA THR A 105 -8.16 -0.23 -7.88
C THR A 105 -9.43 -0.30 -7.05
N HIS A 106 -9.32 0.04 -5.78
CA HIS A 106 -10.49 0.27 -4.96
C HIS A 106 -10.94 1.73 -5.04
N GLN A 107 -10.00 2.67 -4.88
CA GLN A 107 -10.29 4.10 -4.89
C GLN A 107 -9.11 4.91 -5.44
N ILE A 108 -9.41 5.99 -6.15
CA ILE A 108 -8.44 7.01 -6.53
C ILE A 108 -8.31 7.99 -5.37
N ASN A 109 -7.10 8.26 -4.87
CA ASN A 109 -6.86 9.25 -3.81
C ASN A 109 -6.55 10.64 -4.36
N TYR A 110 -5.70 10.70 -5.40
CA TYR A 110 -5.28 11.95 -6.03
C TYR A 110 -4.69 11.68 -7.41
N VAL A 111 -4.88 12.60 -8.35
CA VAL A 111 -4.28 12.57 -9.69
C VAL A 111 -3.85 13.97 -10.11
N SER A 112 -2.72 14.06 -10.81
CA SER A 112 -2.25 15.29 -11.46
C SER A 112 -1.63 15.01 -12.83
N GLN A 113 -1.66 16.00 -13.72
CA GLN A 113 -1.32 15.82 -15.15
C GLN A 113 0.14 15.47 -15.47
N ASP A 114 1.08 15.66 -14.54
CA ASP A 114 2.51 15.37 -14.75
C ASP A 114 2.97 14.18 -13.90
N GLY A 115 3.14 13.03 -14.55
CA GLY A 115 3.59 11.78 -13.93
C GLY A 115 5.00 11.85 -13.33
N VAL A 116 5.93 12.54 -13.99
CA VAL A 116 7.34 12.60 -13.55
C VAL A 116 7.47 13.54 -12.37
N LYS A 117 6.93 14.76 -12.49
CA LYS A 117 6.96 15.74 -11.41
C LYS A 117 6.18 15.25 -10.20
N GLY A 118 5.05 14.57 -10.38
CA GLY A 118 4.28 13.98 -9.29
C GLY A 118 5.07 12.93 -8.49
N CYS A 119 5.79 12.02 -9.17
CA CYS A 119 6.65 11.05 -8.49
C CYS A 119 7.86 11.68 -7.78
N SER A 120 8.35 12.83 -8.25
CA SER A 120 9.43 13.57 -7.56
C SER A 120 8.96 14.34 -6.31
N GLN A 121 7.65 14.48 -6.10
CA GLN A 121 7.13 15.18 -4.93
C GLN A 121 7.39 14.38 -3.64
N PRO A 122 7.71 15.07 -2.52
CA PRO A 122 7.78 14.41 -1.22
C PRO A 122 6.42 13.80 -0.87
N VAL A 123 6.44 12.84 0.05
CA VAL A 123 5.19 12.32 0.64
C VAL A 123 4.35 13.47 1.16
N GLN A 124 3.06 13.40 0.89
CA GLN A 124 2.08 14.41 1.23
C GLN A 124 1.27 13.88 2.40
N SER A 125 0.98 14.75 3.36
CA SER A 125 0.05 14.44 4.44
C SER A 125 -1.41 14.60 3.97
N THR A 126 -2.34 14.11 4.78
CA THR A 126 -3.77 14.35 4.54
C THR A 126 -4.04 15.84 4.47
N GLU A 127 -4.71 16.27 3.42
CA GLU A 127 -4.99 17.68 3.14
C GLU A 127 -6.39 17.83 2.57
N ALA A 128 -7.10 18.87 3.00
CA ALA A 128 -8.39 19.30 2.48
C ALA A 128 -8.36 20.80 2.18
N GLN A 129 -9.03 21.22 1.11
CA GLN A 129 -9.13 22.64 0.75
C GLN A 129 -10.38 22.96 -0.06
N GLY A 130 -10.79 24.23 -0.04
CA GLY A 130 -11.86 24.77 -0.88
C GLY A 130 -11.56 26.19 -1.34
N GLN A 131 -12.36 26.69 -2.29
CA GLN A 131 -12.11 27.98 -2.98
C GLN A 131 -13.07 29.12 -2.60
N LYS A 132 -14.29 28.83 -2.12
CA LYS A 132 -15.32 29.85 -1.85
C LYS A 132 -15.98 29.66 -0.48
N PRO A 133 -15.52 30.35 0.59
CA PRO A 133 -14.27 31.10 0.67
C PRO A 133 -13.05 30.16 0.60
N HIS A 134 -11.85 30.70 0.37
CA HIS A 134 -10.65 29.87 0.38
C HIS A 134 -10.34 29.37 1.79
N TRP A 135 -10.09 28.07 1.93
CA TRP A 135 -9.67 27.46 3.18
C TRP A 135 -8.78 26.24 2.89
N ARG A 136 -7.92 25.91 3.84
CA ARG A 136 -7.05 24.72 3.80
C ARG A 136 -6.90 24.13 5.20
N VAL A 137 -6.92 22.82 5.27
CA VAL A 137 -6.58 22.02 6.46
C VAL A 137 -5.56 20.99 6.04
N ARG A 138 -4.44 20.90 6.76
CA ARG A 138 -3.38 19.93 6.49
C ARG A 138 -2.95 19.27 7.80
N MET A 139 -2.81 17.95 7.80
CA MET A 139 -2.20 17.24 8.93
C MET A 139 -0.69 17.52 8.98
N THR A 140 -0.17 17.99 10.10
CA THR A 140 1.28 18.16 10.32
C THR A 140 1.87 17.02 11.14
N SER A 141 1.04 16.39 11.97
CA SER A 141 1.33 15.22 12.78
C SER A 141 0.02 14.43 12.96
N PRO A 142 0.06 13.21 13.53
CA PRO A 142 -1.16 12.44 13.81
C PRO A 142 -2.18 13.19 14.68
N ASP A 143 -1.72 14.13 15.52
CA ASP A 143 -2.50 14.84 16.53
C ASP A 143 -2.70 16.33 16.25
N THR A 144 -2.22 16.87 15.12
CA THR A 144 -2.29 18.32 14.84
C THR A 144 -2.71 18.63 13.40
N LEU A 145 -3.65 19.58 13.26
CA LEU A 145 -4.07 20.17 12.00
C LEU A 145 -3.56 21.61 11.86
N ASP A 146 -2.89 21.93 10.77
CA ASP A 146 -2.69 23.30 10.30
C ASP A 146 -3.97 23.75 9.57
N VAL A 147 -4.64 24.78 10.09
CA VAL A 147 -5.89 25.33 9.54
C VAL A 147 -5.66 26.76 9.07
N LYS A 148 -6.02 27.05 7.82
CA LYS A 148 -5.92 28.39 7.22
C LYS A 148 -7.23 28.78 6.56
N PHE A 149 -7.68 30.00 6.82
CA PHE A 149 -8.80 30.64 6.14
C PHE A 149 -8.31 31.86 5.35
N GLY A 150 -8.65 31.94 4.07
CA GLY A 150 -8.30 33.05 3.19
C GLY A 150 -6.80 33.37 3.22
N LYS A 151 -6.50 34.64 3.51
CA LYS A 151 -5.12 35.17 3.61
C LYS A 151 -4.54 35.13 5.02
N SER A 152 -5.26 34.61 6.02
CA SER A 152 -4.79 34.55 7.40
C SER A 152 -3.57 33.63 7.57
N SER A 153 -2.81 33.83 8.65
CA SER A 153 -1.77 32.88 9.06
C SER A 153 -2.40 31.52 9.40
N PRO A 154 -1.71 30.40 9.12
CA PRO A 154 -2.14 29.09 9.61
C PRO A 154 -2.24 29.07 11.14
N GLN A 155 -3.21 28.32 11.66
CA GLN A 155 -3.42 28.06 13.08
C GLN A 155 -3.31 26.56 13.33
N GLN A 156 -2.64 26.17 14.42
CA GLN A 156 -2.52 24.77 14.80
C GLN A 156 -3.66 24.35 15.74
N TRP A 157 -4.44 23.36 15.32
CA TRP A 157 -5.57 22.84 16.08
C TRP A 157 -5.30 21.39 16.50
N PRO A 158 -5.34 21.07 17.80
CA PRO A 158 -5.10 19.71 18.27
C PRO A 158 -6.29 18.80 17.94
N VAL A 159 -5.99 17.62 17.41
CA VAL A 159 -6.98 16.56 17.15
C VAL A 159 -7.25 15.82 18.46
N LYS A 160 -8.52 15.79 18.87
CA LYS A 160 -8.97 15.09 20.08
C LYS A 160 -9.57 13.74 19.81
N LEU A 161 -10.11 13.55 18.61
CA LEU A 161 -10.70 12.29 18.18
C LEU A 161 -10.44 12.08 16.69
N MET A 162 -10.00 10.88 16.37
CA MET A 162 -9.93 10.36 15.00
C MET A 162 -10.88 9.18 14.90
N ASN A 163 -11.79 9.21 13.93
CA ASN A 163 -12.62 8.06 13.59
C ASN A 163 -12.50 7.80 12.09
N HIS A 164 -11.97 6.63 11.74
CA HIS A 164 -11.71 6.22 10.37
C HIS A 164 -12.51 4.95 10.08
N THR A 165 -13.42 5.04 9.12
CA THR A 165 -14.14 3.90 8.53
C THR A 165 -13.87 3.87 7.04
N GLU A 166 -14.19 2.81 6.30
CA GLU A 166 -13.99 2.84 4.83
C GLU A 166 -14.66 4.06 4.17
N GLU A 167 -15.84 4.46 4.65
CA GLU A 167 -16.64 5.53 4.07
C GLU A 167 -16.33 6.93 4.62
N HIS A 168 -15.64 7.04 5.76
CA HIS A 168 -15.39 8.35 6.37
C HIS A 168 -14.02 8.45 7.05
N ARG A 169 -13.43 9.64 6.97
CA ARG A 169 -12.36 10.07 7.89
C ARG A 169 -12.86 11.28 8.65
N VAL A 170 -12.94 11.19 9.97
CA VAL A 170 -13.42 12.27 10.84
C VAL A 170 -12.31 12.69 11.79
N TYR A 171 -11.96 13.96 11.74
CA TYR A 171 -10.99 14.61 12.63
C TYR A 171 -11.73 15.66 13.46
N LYS A 172 -11.83 15.45 14.77
CA LYS A 172 -12.45 16.41 15.69
C LYS A 172 -11.38 17.20 16.44
N THR A 173 -11.56 18.52 16.43
CA THR A 173 -10.77 19.48 17.20
C THR A 173 -11.72 20.30 18.09
N PRO A 174 -11.22 21.03 19.10
CA PRO A 174 -12.07 21.95 19.88
C PRO A 174 -12.77 23.02 19.04
N GLN A 175 -12.17 23.42 17.92
CA GLN A 175 -12.64 24.53 17.07
C GLN A 175 -13.48 24.09 15.87
N GLY A 176 -13.54 22.78 15.58
CA GLY A 176 -14.29 22.26 14.44
C GLY A 176 -14.06 20.78 14.15
N THR A 177 -14.83 20.27 13.19
CA THR A 177 -14.75 18.88 12.71
C THR A 177 -14.54 18.86 11.21
N LEU A 178 -13.48 18.17 10.76
CA LEU A 178 -13.22 17.85 9.36
C LEU A 178 -13.72 16.44 9.07
N THR A 179 -14.64 16.31 8.12
CA THR A 179 -15.13 15.03 7.61
C THR A 179 -14.72 14.89 6.15
N LEU A 180 -14.07 13.78 5.81
CA LEU A 180 -13.76 13.39 4.45
C LEU A 180 -14.60 12.18 4.06
N SER A 181 -15.18 12.21 2.86
CA SER A 181 -15.95 11.09 2.30
C SER A 181 -15.43 10.73 0.90
N PRO A 182 -15.29 9.43 0.55
CA PRO A 182 -14.87 8.98 -0.76
C PRO A 182 -15.80 9.53 -1.84
N SER A 183 -15.28 10.37 -2.72
CA SER A 183 -15.99 10.88 -3.89
C SER A 183 -15.04 11.72 -4.73
N SER A 184 -15.16 11.61 -6.05
CA SER A 184 -14.36 12.41 -6.99
C SER A 184 -14.67 13.89 -6.80
N CYS A 185 -13.63 14.70 -6.65
CA CYS A 185 -13.73 16.13 -6.39
C CYS A 185 -12.65 16.89 -7.17
N GLN A 186 -13.01 18.01 -7.78
CA GLN A 186 -12.07 18.85 -8.53
C GLN A 186 -12.19 20.30 -8.08
N LEU A 187 -11.05 20.93 -7.83
CA LEU A 187 -10.95 22.38 -7.62
C LEU A 187 -10.38 23.10 -8.85
N SER A 188 -9.73 22.35 -9.75
CA SER A 188 -9.15 22.83 -10.99
C SER A 188 -9.12 21.68 -12.01
N HIS A 189 -8.92 22.00 -13.29
CA HIS A 189 -8.78 20.99 -14.34
C HIS A 189 -7.47 20.17 -14.28
N GLN A 190 -6.50 20.59 -13.44
CA GLN A 190 -5.17 19.96 -13.38
C GLN A 190 -5.06 18.87 -12.31
N SER A 191 -6.07 18.75 -11.46
CA SER A 191 -6.00 17.88 -10.28
C SER A 191 -7.36 17.27 -9.96
N LEU A 192 -7.38 15.97 -9.79
CA LEU A 192 -8.52 15.22 -9.28
C LEU A 192 -8.20 14.74 -7.87
N TYR A 193 -9.14 14.98 -6.96
CA TYR A 193 -9.10 14.54 -5.58
C TYR A 193 -10.10 13.39 -5.38
N GLY A 194 -9.68 12.38 -4.62
CA GLY A 194 -10.47 11.19 -4.32
C GLY A 194 -11.52 11.35 -3.23
N TRP A 195 -11.50 12.50 -2.55
CA TRP A 195 -12.33 12.75 -1.38
C TRP A 195 -12.99 14.11 -1.46
N MET A 196 -14.24 14.17 -1.03
CA MET A 196 -14.91 15.41 -0.68
C MET A 196 -14.67 15.75 0.78
N ALA A 197 -14.51 17.03 1.08
CA ALA A 197 -14.34 17.53 2.43
C ALA A 197 -15.54 18.37 2.88
N THR A 198 -15.99 18.14 4.10
CA THR A 198 -16.85 19.06 4.85
C THR A 198 -16.11 19.47 6.12
N PHE A 199 -15.94 20.77 6.32
CA PHE A 199 -15.31 21.31 7.51
C PHE A 199 -16.31 22.20 8.26
N ASN A 200 -16.78 21.72 9.41
CA ASN A 200 -17.72 22.45 10.26
C ASN A 200 -16.95 23.13 11.40
N THR A 201 -17.11 24.44 11.53
CA THR A 201 -16.48 25.26 12.58
C THR A 201 -17.50 26.19 13.21
N GLN A 202 -17.12 26.89 14.27
CA GLN A 202 -17.94 27.97 14.85
C GLN A 202 -18.27 29.10 13.84
N LYS A 203 -17.44 29.30 12.81
CA LYS A 203 -17.61 30.34 11.78
C LYS A 203 -18.50 29.90 10.61
N GLY A 204 -18.87 28.62 10.55
CA GLY A 204 -19.72 28.08 9.50
C GLY A 204 -19.21 26.75 8.94
N ARG A 205 -19.87 26.33 7.85
CA ARG A 205 -19.64 25.07 7.15
C ARG A 205 -18.95 25.34 5.81
N TYR A 206 -17.81 24.69 5.61
CA TYR A 206 -17.01 24.80 4.40
C TYR A 206 -17.01 23.47 3.64
N ARG A 207 -17.09 23.53 2.32
CA ARG A 207 -17.00 22.37 1.42
C ARG A 207 -15.77 22.50 0.52
N GLY A 208 -15.23 21.36 0.11
CA GLY A 208 -14.02 21.32 -0.70
C GLY A 208 -13.63 19.90 -1.10
N CYS A 209 -12.39 19.76 -1.54
CA CYS A 209 -11.78 18.50 -1.93
C CYS A 209 -10.66 18.12 -0.97
N ALA A 210 -10.36 16.83 -0.86
CA ALA A 210 -9.28 16.33 -0.04
C ALA A 210 -8.56 15.14 -0.68
N ARG A 211 -7.36 14.90 -0.17
CA ARG A 211 -6.59 13.68 -0.38
C ARG A 211 -6.13 13.16 0.98
N LEU A 212 -6.03 11.84 1.11
CA LEU A 212 -5.37 11.24 2.26
C LEU A 212 -3.86 11.35 2.12
N GLY A 213 -3.16 11.25 3.25
CA GLY A 213 -1.72 11.12 3.26
C GLY A 213 -1.27 9.92 2.44
N ASN A 214 -0.19 10.08 1.69
CA ASN A 214 0.28 9.11 0.71
C ASN A 214 1.52 8.32 1.16
N GLN A 215 1.80 8.33 2.46
CA GLN A 215 2.87 7.53 3.05
C GLN A 215 2.53 6.05 2.93
N ASP A 216 3.47 5.26 2.41
CA ASP A 216 3.37 3.81 2.41
C ASP A 216 3.77 3.26 3.80
N PRO A 217 2.83 2.64 4.55
CA PRO A 217 3.11 2.09 5.86
C PRO A 217 3.95 0.80 5.79
N SER A 218 4.10 0.20 4.60
CA SER A 218 4.85 -1.04 4.40
C SER A 218 6.36 -0.86 4.33
N THR A 219 6.84 0.39 4.28
CA THR A 219 8.27 0.71 4.17
C THR A 219 9.20 -0.01 5.17
N PRO A 220 8.81 -0.32 6.44
CA PRO A 220 9.68 -1.07 7.35
C PRO A 220 9.99 -2.51 6.93
N TRP A 221 9.24 -3.08 5.97
CA TRP A 221 9.43 -4.41 5.39
C TRP A 221 10.45 -4.43 4.24
N ILE A 222 10.78 -3.27 3.68
CA ILE A 222 11.76 -3.17 2.59
C ILE A 222 13.13 -3.55 3.15
N ALA A 223 13.68 -4.64 2.62
CA ALA A 223 15.01 -5.15 2.93
C ALA A 223 15.36 -6.35 2.04
N THR A 224 16.61 -6.77 2.14
CA THR A 224 17.04 -8.10 1.76
C THR A 224 17.07 -8.99 3.01
N TYR A 225 16.50 -10.18 2.89
CA TYR A 225 16.46 -11.21 3.92
C TYR A 225 17.18 -12.45 3.41
N TYR A 226 17.94 -13.11 4.27
CA TYR A 226 18.85 -14.19 3.90
C TYR A 226 18.72 -15.39 4.84
N ALA A 227 18.88 -16.59 4.30
CA ALA A 227 19.12 -17.80 5.07
C ALA A 227 20.10 -18.71 4.35
N SER A 228 20.91 -19.42 5.13
CA SER A 228 21.68 -20.57 4.66
C SER A 228 21.06 -21.82 5.28
N SER A 229 20.99 -22.91 4.52
CA SER A 229 20.55 -24.19 5.06
C SER A 229 21.54 -24.70 6.10
N THR A 230 21.01 -25.29 7.18
CA THR A 230 21.78 -25.94 8.24
C THR A 230 21.99 -27.44 7.97
N ARG A 231 21.47 -27.96 6.86
CA ARG A 231 21.61 -29.38 6.45
C ARG A 231 22.26 -29.56 5.08
N GLN A 232 22.07 -28.58 4.20
CA GLN A 232 22.69 -28.52 2.90
C GLN A 232 23.66 -27.35 2.95
N ASP A 233 24.92 -27.63 3.30
CA ASP A 233 25.98 -26.61 3.43
C ASP A 233 26.20 -25.80 2.13
N ASN A 234 25.62 -26.27 1.04
CA ASN A 234 25.66 -25.65 -0.28
C ASN A 234 24.39 -24.88 -0.67
N PHE A 235 23.35 -24.77 0.15
CA PHE A 235 22.09 -24.10 -0.23
C PHE A 235 21.82 -22.80 0.55
N SER A 236 21.46 -21.73 -0.16
CA SER A 236 21.02 -20.47 0.45
C SER A 236 19.85 -19.84 -0.28
N VAL A 237 19.06 -19.07 0.47
CA VAL A 237 17.87 -18.35 0.00
C VAL A 237 18.03 -16.87 0.31
N THR A 238 17.81 -16.02 -0.68
CA THR A 238 17.78 -14.55 -0.51
C THR A 238 16.46 -14.01 -1.01
N LEU A 239 15.67 -13.38 -0.14
CA LEU A 239 14.45 -12.67 -0.49
C LEU A 239 14.71 -11.17 -0.48
N THR A 240 14.45 -10.48 -1.57
CA THR A 240 14.52 -9.01 -1.64
C THR A 240 13.12 -8.44 -1.82
N LEU A 241 12.69 -7.63 -0.85
CA LEU A 241 11.44 -6.87 -0.88
C LEU A 241 11.77 -5.42 -1.24
N LYS A 242 11.31 -4.97 -2.42
CA LYS A 242 11.59 -3.63 -2.93
C LYS A 242 10.45 -2.67 -2.63
N ALA A 243 10.77 -1.37 -2.50
CA ALA A 243 9.81 -0.29 -2.26
C ALA A 243 8.66 -0.21 -3.29
N ALA A 244 8.90 -0.70 -4.51
CA ALA A 244 7.90 -0.76 -5.56
C ALA A 244 6.91 -1.93 -5.42
N HIS A 245 6.79 -2.55 -4.23
CA HIS A 245 6.02 -3.77 -3.99
C HIS A 245 6.41 -4.96 -4.88
N THR A 246 7.64 -4.98 -5.39
CA THR A 246 8.18 -6.11 -6.16
C THR A 246 9.06 -6.97 -5.26
N ALA A 247 8.99 -8.28 -5.47
CA ALA A 247 9.73 -9.27 -4.72
C ALA A 247 10.62 -10.08 -5.66
N GLN A 248 11.78 -10.49 -5.15
CA GLN A 248 12.67 -11.43 -5.82
C GLN A 248 13.19 -12.43 -4.81
N THR A 249 13.08 -13.72 -5.12
CA THR A 249 13.76 -14.77 -4.37
C THR A 249 14.87 -15.35 -5.22
N LEU A 250 16.04 -15.49 -4.62
CA LEU A 250 17.21 -16.11 -5.22
C LEU A 250 17.56 -17.37 -4.44
N TYR A 251 17.64 -18.49 -5.13
CA TYR A 251 18.14 -19.74 -4.58
C TYR A 251 19.52 -20.03 -5.16
N ARG A 252 20.49 -20.27 -4.29
CA ARG A 252 21.86 -20.60 -4.68
C ARG A 252 22.23 -21.97 -4.16
N TYR A 253 22.75 -22.80 -5.06
CA TYR A 253 23.42 -24.05 -4.76
C TYR A 253 24.92 -23.85 -5.06
N GLN A 254 25.85 -24.10 -4.14
CA GLN A 254 27.29 -23.86 -4.39
C GLN A 254 27.84 -24.64 -5.60
N ASN A 255 27.18 -25.75 -5.95
CA ASN A 255 27.56 -26.59 -7.09
C ASN A 255 26.91 -26.16 -8.41
N ASP A 256 26.00 -25.17 -8.38
CA ASP A 256 25.36 -24.62 -9.56
C ASP A 256 25.85 -23.18 -9.78
N PRO A 257 26.53 -22.87 -10.90
CA PRO A 257 26.99 -21.52 -11.19
C PRO A 257 25.85 -20.53 -11.40
N VAL A 258 24.64 -20.99 -11.75
CA VAL A 258 23.49 -20.13 -12.06
C VAL A 258 22.46 -20.21 -10.93
N PRO A 259 22.18 -19.11 -10.23
CA PRO A 259 21.15 -19.12 -9.21
C PRO A 259 19.77 -19.22 -9.85
N ILE A 260 18.86 -19.93 -9.17
CA ILE A 260 17.44 -19.96 -9.55
C ILE A 260 16.81 -18.66 -9.07
N VAL A 261 16.12 -17.96 -9.97
CA VAL A 261 15.49 -16.68 -9.70
C VAL A 261 13.98 -16.81 -9.80
N GLU A 262 13.29 -16.41 -8.74
CA GLU A 262 11.86 -16.13 -8.73
C GLU A 262 11.61 -14.64 -8.63
N THR A 263 10.61 -14.14 -9.36
CA THR A 263 10.17 -12.74 -9.27
C THR A 263 8.66 -12.64 -9.17
N GLY A 264 8.20 -11.58 -8.50
CA GLY A 264 6.78 -11.27 -8.37
C GLY A 264 6.57 -10.03 -7.52
N PHE A 265 5.61 -10.08 -6.60
CA PHE A 265 5.20 -8.94 -5.78
C PHE A 265 5.03 -9.31 -4.31
N TRP A 266 4.95 -8.29 -3.47
CA TRP A 266 4.64 -8.45 -2.05
C TRP A 266 3.72 -7.35 -1.54
N GLN A 267 2.95 -7.66 -0.51
CA GLN A 267 2.05 -6.70 0.14
C GLN A 267 1.81 -7.09 1.60
N VAL A 268 1.45 -6.09 2.41
CA VAL A 268 1.15 -6.26 3.83
C VAL A 268 -0.24 -6.87 4.01
N LEU A 269 -0.35 -7.85 4.90
CA LEU A 269 -1.63 -8.45 5.30
C LEU A 269 -2.14 -7.87 6.62
N ASN A 270 -1.24 -7.54 7.54
CA ASN A 270 -1.53 -6.94 8.84
C ASN A 270 -0.23 -6.39 9.45
N ALA A 271 -0.21 -6.03 10.73
CA ALA A 271 0.95 -5.38 11.35
C ALA A 271 2.24 -6.22 11.33
N ASP A 272 2.11 -7.54 11.31
CA ASP A 272 3.20 -8.49 11.51
C ASP A 272 3.27 -9.58 10.43
N GLN A 273 2.45 -9.51 9.36
CA GLN A 273 2.51 -10.42 8.22
C GLN A 273 2.51 -9.72 6.88
N ILE A 274 3.24 -10.32 5.95
CA ILE A 274 3.22 -10.00 4.52
C ILE A 274 2.88 -11.23 3.69
N GLN A 275 2.25 -10.99 2.55
CA GLN A 275 2.11 -11.94 1.47
C GLN A 275 3.22 -11.69 0.47
N VAL A 276 3.91 -12.75 0.06
CA VAL A 276 4.87 -12.74 -1.04
C VAL A 276 4.36 -13.70 -2.11
N VAL A 277 4.14 -13.20 -3.31
CA VAL A 277 3.65 -13.98 -4.45
C VAL A 277 4.68 -13.89 -5.57
N MET A 278 5.26 -15.03 -5.94
CA MET A 278 6.11 -15.16 -7.12
C MET A 278 5.23 -15.57 -8.30
N THR A 279 5.46 -14.94 -9.46
CA THR A 279 4.70 -15.16 -10.69
C THR A 279 5.58 -15.71 -11.81
N GLN A 280 6.91 -15.63 -11.64
CA GLN A 280 7.88 -16.18 -12.58
C GLN A 280 8.97 -16.95 -11.84
N HIS A 281 9.36 -18.09 -12.40
CA HIS A 281 10.48 -18.93 -12.02
C HIS A 281 11.36 -19.15 -13.26
N GLN A 282 12.61 -18.68 -13.24
CA GLN A 282 13.50 -18.69 -14.41
C GLN A 282 12.83 -18.14 -15.69
N GLN A 283 12.10 -17.01 -15.57
CA GLN A 283 11.32 -16.38 -16.65
C GLN A 283 10.12 -17.19 -17.17
N GLN A 284 9.85 -18.38 -16.63
CA GLN A 284 8.64 -19.14 -16.90
C GLN A 284 7.56 -18.82 -15.88
N TYR A 285 6.29 -18.82 -16.30
CA TYR A 285 5.19 -18.57 -15.37
C TYR A 285 5.12 -19.67 -14.31
N LEU A 286 5.21 -19.27 -13.04
CA LEU A 286 4.97 -20.14 -11.89
C LEU A 286 4.35 -19.29 -10.79
N LEU A 287 3.15 -19.68 -10.36
CA LEU A 287 2.49 -19.01 -9.24
C LEU A 287 2.87 -19.72 -7.95
N SER A 288 3.68 -19.07 -7.12
CA SER A 288 3.90 -19.50 -5.75
C SER A 288 3.61 -18.39 -4.75
N GLN A 289 3.11 -18.77 -3.58
CA GLN A 289 2.72 -17.85 -2.52
C GLN A 289 3.25 -18.32 -1.18
N ARG A 290 3.79 -17.38 -0.42
CA ARG A 290 4.20 -17.56 0.97
C ARG A 290 3.62 -16.43 1.82
N ILE A 291 3.21 -16.76 3.04
CA ILE A 291 2.85 -15.78 4.06
C ILE A 291 3.96 -15.77 5.08
N PHE A 292 4.63 -14.64 5.22
CA PHE A 292 5.69 -14.46 6.20
C PHE A 292 5.15 -13.71 7.40
N THR A 293 5.39 -14.25 8.59
CA THR A 293 5.23 -13.55 9.87
C THR A 293 6.58 -12.95 10.29
N ARG A 294 6.56 -11.73 10.83
CA ARG A 294 7.75 -11.03 11.31
C ARG A 294 7.98 -11.28 12.79
N GLU A 295 9.20 -11.68 13.12
CA GLU A 295 9.66 -11.92 14.49
C GLU A 295 10.96 -11.14 14.71
N GLY A 296 10.83 -9.88 15.14
CA GLY A 296 11.96 -8.94 15.20
C GLY A 296 12.58 -8.71 13.81
N ASP A 297 13.85 -9.11 13.64
CA ASP A 297 14.58 -9.03 12.37
C ASP A 297 14.45 -10.29 11.50
N ARG A 298 13.54 -11.21 11.84
CA ARG A 298 13.29 -12.44 11.08
C ARG A 298 11.96 -12.40 10.36
N LEU A 299 11.91 -13.08 9.21
CA LEU A 299 10.68 -13.47 8.53
C LEU A 299 10.55 -14.99 8.56
N HIS A 300 9.38 -15.49 8.93
CA HIS A 300 9.13 -16.92 9.01
C HIS A 300 7.89 -17.31 8.20
N ALA A 301 8.00 -18.30 7.34
CA ALA A 301 6.90 -18.90 6.59
C ALA A 301 6.90 -20.43 6.79
N PRO A 302 5.85 -21.03 7.38
CA PRO A 302 5.81 -22.48 7.61
C PRO A 302 5.38 -23.27 6.36
N LYS A 303 4.70 -22.61 5.42
CA LYS A 303 4.07 -23.23 4.25
C LYS A 303 4.31 -22.40 3.00
N GLU A 304 4.23 -23.08 1.86
CA GLU A 304 4.19 -22.48 0.54
C GLU A 304 3.01 -23.07 -0.23
N GLN A 305 2.35 -22.24 -1.03
CA GLN A 305 1.38 -22.69 -2.02
C GLN A 305 2.01 -22.57 -3.41
N VAL A 306 2.00 -23.65 -4.20
CA VAL A 306 2.41 -23.65 -5.61
C VAL A 306 1.20 -24.06 -6.44
N GLY A 307 0.73 -23.17 -7.31
CA GLY A 307 -0.56 -23.32 -7.97
C GLY A 307 -1.70 -23.46 -6.96
N GLN A 308 -2.37 -24.61 -6.95
CA GLN A 308 -3.46 -24.92 -6.00
C GLN A 308 -3.02 -25.81 -4.83
N GLN A 309 -1.78 -26.30 -4.86
CA GLN A 309 -1.27 -27.24 -3.85
C GLN A 309 -0.52 -26.50 -2.76
N ILE A 310 -0.77 -26.88 -1.51
CA ILE A 310 -0.11 -26.31 -0.33
C ILE A 310 0.85 -27.35 0.22
N TYR A 311 2.09 -26.92 0.42
CA TYR A 311 3.20 -27.70 0.93
C TYR A 311 3.65 -27.13 2.28
N ASN A 312 3.94 -28.02 3.23
CA ASN A 312 4.75 -27.62 4.38
C ASN A 312 6.18 -27.42 3.88
N ILE A 313 6.79 -26.29 4.22
CA ILE A 313 8.22 -26.09 3.98
C ILE A 313 8.94 -26.95 5.03
N ASN A 314 9.87 -27.79 4.59
CA ASN A 314 10.56 -28.74 5.45
C ASN A 314 11.18 -28.08 6.71
N GLU A 315 11.33 -28.87 7.78
CA GLU A 315 12.02 -28.48 9.02
C GLU A 315 11.39 -27.30 9.79
N GLY A 316 10.07 -27.19 9.72
CA GLY A 316 9.33 -26.19 10.48
C GLY A 316 9.19 -24.85 9.77
N GLY A 317 9.74 -24.67 8.56
CA GLY A 317 9.48 -23.51 7.72
C GLY A 317 10.73 -22.85 7.15
N LEU A 318 10.52 -21.85 6.30
CA LEU A 318 11.56 -20.94 5.82
C LEU A 318 11.69 -19.76 6.80
N THR A 319 12.81 -19.72 7.51
CA THR A 319 13.20 -18.55 8.31
C THR A 319 14.27 -17.75 7.58
N LEU A 320 14.02 -16.47 7.32
CA LEU A 320 14.96 -15.54 6.72
C LEU A 320 15.34 -14.44 7.71
N TYR A 321 16.60 -14.04 7.73
CA TYR A 321 17.15 -13.01 8.61
C TYR A 321 17.41 -11.74 7.82
N ARG A 322 16.98 -10.59 8.34
CA ARG A 322 17.25 -9.29 7.70
C ARG A 322 18.76 -9.11 7.56
N SER A 323 19.21 -8.86 6.33
CA SER A 323 20.61 -8.53 6.07
C SER A 323 20.91 -7.16 6.68
N LYS A 324 22.10 -7.00 7.28
CA LYS A 324 22.55 -5.68 7.72
C LYS A 324 22.72 -4.78 6.48
N PRO A 325 22.28 -3.50 6.55
CA PRO A 325 22.42 -2.56 5.45
C PRO A 325 23.88 -2.30 5.06
#